data_AF-A0A562UT24-F1
#
_entry.id   AF-A0A562UT24-F1
#
_cell.length_a   1.000
_cell.length_b   1.000
_cell.length_c   1.000
_cell.angle_alpha   90.00
_cell.angle_beta   90.00
_cell.angle_gamma   90.00
#
_symmetry.space_group_name_H-M   'P 1'
#
loop_
_entity.id
_entity.type
_entity.pdbx_description
1 polymer ?
#
loop_
_entity_poly.entity_id
_entity_poly.type
_entity_poly.pdbx_seq_one_letter_code
_entity_poly.pdbx_strand_id
1 'polypeptide(L)'
;MKKAGFPIILMFAVGACAYSASEHGLVEGPEQDAPSSADYDRLTFAQAACGGCHAVEPPDLSPNPMSPPFADIANREGLTKATLISWLTDAHNYPEMMDFDLDPDQVDDIASHILTLRSDDYRKLPG
;
A
#
# COMPACT_ATOMS: atom_id res chain seq x y z
N MET A 1 -5.84 -70.61 7.30
CA MET A 1 -6.29 -70.02 8.57
C MET A 1 -6.97 -68.70 8.25
N LYS A 2 -8.29 -68.62 8.44
CA LYS A 2 -9.12 -67.46 8.09
C LYS A 2 -9.09 -66.48 9.27
N LYS A 3 -8.66 -65.23 9.07
CA LYS A 3 -8.87 -64.15 10.04
C LYS A 3 -9.87 -63.18 9.42
N ALA A 4 -11.08 -63.19 9.97
CA ALA A 4 -12.13 -62.23 9.70
C ALA A 4 -11.81 -60.93 10.46
N GLY A 5 -11.88 -59.80 9.76
CA GLY A 5 -11.87 -58.46 10.35
C GLY A 5 -13.08 -57.70 9.83
N PHE A 6 -14.00 -57.38 10.74
CA PHE A 6 -15.23 -56.64 10.47
C PHE A 6 -14.92 -55.15 10.19
N PRO A 7 -15.68 -54.49 9.30
CA PRO A 7 -15.40 -53.11 8.89
C PRO A 7 -15.85 -52.10 9.95
N ILE A 8 -14.99 -51.13 10.28
CA ILE A 8 -15.37 -49.92 11.01
C ILE A 8 -15.88 -48.92 9.97
N ILE A 9 -17.20 -48.80 9.87
CA ILE A 9 -17.86 -47.70 9.18
C ILE A 9 -17.78 -46.48 10.11
N LEU A 10 -16.96 -45.49 9.74
CA LEU A 10 -16.93 -44.19 10.40
C LEU A 10 -17.64 -43.18 9.51
N MET A 11 -18.93 -42.97 9.79
CA MET A 11 -19.77 -41.98 9.14
C MET A 11 -19.50 -40.60 9.77
N PHE A 12 -18.67 -39.79 9.13
CA PHE A 12 -18.50 -38.38 9.48
C PHE A 12 -19.63 -37.57 8.85
N ALA A 13 -20.67 -37.25 9.62
CA ALA A 13 -21.60 -36.19 9.29
C ALA A 13 -21.04 -34.87 9.84
N VAL A 14 -20.42 -34.06 8.98
CA VAL A 14 -20.08 -32.67 9.31
C VAL A 14 -21.21 -31.78 8.79
N GLY A 15 -21.89 -31.13 9.74
CA GLY A 15 -23.05 -30.28 9.51
C GLY A 15 -22.72 -29.05 8.67
N ALA A 16 -23.58 -28.80 7.69
CA ALA A 16 -23.61 -27.54 6.97
C ALA A 16 -24.20 -26.45 7.88
N CYS A 17 -23.39 -25.47 8.26
CA CYS A 17 -23.90 -24.20 8.79
C CYS A 17 -24.54 -23.43 7.63
N ALA A 18 -25.86 -23.56 7.46
CA ALA A 18 -26.61 -22.64 6.63
C ALA A 18 -26.76 -21.33 7.42
N TYR A 19 -25.97 -20.30 7.07
CA TYR A 19 -26.17 -18.94 7.57
C TYR A 19 -27.27 -18.30 6.73
N SER A 20 -28.49 -18.27 7.27
CA SER A 20 -29.60 -17.52 6.67
C SER A 20 -29.29 -16.03 6.77
N ALA A 21 -29.14 -15.36 5.63
CA ALA A 21 -29.10 -13.91 5.57
C ALA A 21 -30.50 -13.35 5.87
N SER A 22 -30.64 -12.62 6.98
CA SER A 22 -31.85 -11.87 7.29
C SER A 22 -31.68 -10.42 6.84
N GLU A 23 -32.56 -10.03 5.94
CA GLU A 23 -32.76 -8.76 5.23
C GLU A 23 -33.08 -7.51 6.09
N HIS A 24 -32.17 -7.07 6.97
CA HIS A 24 -32.31 -5.76 7.63
C HIS A 24 -31.28 -4.77 7.11
N GLY A 25 -31.79 -3.78 6.37
CA GLY A 25 -31.03 -2.69 5.76
C GLY A 25 -30.05 -2.04 6.73
N LEU A 26 -28.79 -2.09 6.35
CA LEU A 26 -27.74 -1.27 6.92
C LEU A 26 -27.40 -0.23 5.85
N VAL A 27 -27.49 1.04 6.25
CA VAL A 27 -26.82 2.14 5.57
C VAL A 27 -25.40 1.67 5.27
N GLU A 28 -25.01 1.68 3.99
CA GLU A 28 -23.62 1.53 3.57
C GLU A 28 -22.83 2.62 4.31
N GLY A 29 -22.17 2.24 5.41
CA GLY A 29 -21.08 3.03 5.96
C GLY A 29 -20.02 3.20 4.86
N PRO A 30 -19.15 4.22 4.93
CA PRO A 30 -18.15 4.42 3.89
C PRO A 30 -17.40 3.10 3.70
N GLU A 31 -17.58 2.52 2.52
CA GLU A 31 -16.85 1.35 2.07
C GLU A 31 -15.39 1.78 2.17
N GLN A 32 -14.67 1.26 3.17
CA GLN A 32 -13.23 1.43 3.21
C GLN A 32 -12.73 0.58 2.06
N ASP A 33 -12.66 1.19 0.87
CA ASP A 33 -12.20 0.56 -0.35
C ASP A 33 -10.84 -0.07 -0.05
N ALA A 34 -10.81 -1.41 -0.09
CA ALA A 34 -9.55 -2.12 -0.10
C ALA A 34 -8.71 -1.58 -1.28
N PRO A 35 -7.38 -1.53 -1.15
CA PRO A 35 -6.53 -1.01 -2.23
C PRO A 35 -6.83 -1.76 -3.52
N SER A 36 -6.96 -1.03 -4.63
CA SER A 36 -7.14 -1.64 -5.94
C SER A 36 -5.85 -2.35 -6.39
N SER A 37 -5.92 -3.23 -7.40
CA SER A 37 -4.72 -3.82 -7.98
C SER A 37 -3.74 -2.76 -8.48
N ALA A 38 -4.26 -1.66 -9.04
CA ALA A 38 -3.44 -0.54 -9.49
C ALA A 38 -2.72 0.15 -8.32
N ASP A 39 -3.35 0.24 -7.15
CA ASP A 39 -2.70 0.82 -5.97
C ASP A 39 -1.58 -0.09 -5.45
N TYR A 40 -1.78 -1.40 -5.49
CA TYR A 40 -0.71 -2.36 -5.18
C TYR A 40 0.46 -2.29 -6.17
N ASP A 41 0.18 -2.14 -7.47
CA ASP A 41 1.21 -2.03 -8.50
C ASP A 41 2.04 -0.74 -8.31
N ARG A 42 1.38 0.40 -8.04
CA ARG A 42 2.03 1.68 -7.73
C ARG A 42 2.93 1.58 -6.51
N LEU A 43 2.42 0.99 -5.43
CA LEU A 43 3.20 0.83 -4.21
C LEU A 43 4.40 -0.08 -4.45
N THR A 44 4.22 -1.19 -5.16
CA THR A 44 5.30 -2.12 -5.50
C THR A 44 6.41 -1.41 -6.29
N PHE A 45 6.03 -0.59 -7.27
CA PHE A 45 6.97 0.22 -8.03
C PHE A 45 7.70 1.24 -7.14
N ALA A 46 6.98 1.98 -6.29
CA ALA A 46 7.59 2.94 -5.36
C ALA A 46 8.57 2.27 -4.39
N GLN A 47 8.22 1.09 -3.86
CA GLN A 47 9.12 0.30 -3.01
C GLN A 47 10.38 -0.13 -3.77
N ALA A 48 10.23 -0.64 -5.01
CA ALA A 48 11.36 -1.10 -5.81
C ALA A 48 12.29 0.04 -6.25
N ALA A 49 11.73 1.18 -6.67
CA ALA A 49 12.49 2.30 -7.22
C ALA A 49 13.01 3.26 -6.14
N CYS A 50 12.23 3.53 -5.09
CA CYS A 50 12.52 4.57 -4.10
C CYS A 50 12.83 4.02 -2.70
N GLY A 51 12.36 2.81 -2.40
CA GLY A 51 12.43 2.19 -1.07
C GLY A 51 13.84 1.88 -0.57
N GLY A 52 14.84 1.85 -1.46
CA GLY A 52 16.24 1.71 -1.06
C GLY A 52 16.78 2.90 -0.25
N CYS A 53 16.13 4.06 -0.34
CA CYS A 53 16.55 5.28 0.37
C CYS A 53 15.41 5.90 1.18
N HIS A 54 14.17 5.90 0.66
CA HIS A 54 13.01 6.50 1.31
C HIS A 54 12.16 5.46 2.01
N ALA A 55 11.59 5.80 3.16
CA ALA A 55 10.39 5.11 3.63
C ALA A 55 9.21 5.54 2.76
N VAL A 56 8.63 4.58 2.03
CA VAL A 56 7.56 4.86 1.06
C VAL A 56 6.15 4.68 1.64
N GLU A 57 6.06 4.17 2.87
CA GLU A 57 4.85 4.02 3.66
C GLU A 57 5.12 4.39 5.13
N PRO A 58 4.13 4.96 5.84
CA PRO A 58 4.22 5.13 7.29
C PRO A 58 3.97 3.80 8.04
N PRO A 59 4.44 3.66 9.29
CA PRO A 59 5.16 4.64 10.10
C PRO A 59 6.69 4.52 9.95
N ASP A 60 7.18 3.94 8.85
CA ASP A 60 8.58 3.58 8.72
C ASP A 60 9.50 4.81 8.60
N LEU A 61 10.73 4.63 9.08
CA LEU A 61 11.82 5.58 8.89
C LEU A 61 12.61 5.23 7.64
N SER A 62 13.07 6.26 6.93
CA SER A 62 13.87 6.08 5.73
C SER A 62 15.16 5.31 6.00
N PRO A 63 15.52 4.30 5.17
CA PRO A 63 16.80 3.62 5.27
C PRO A 63 18.00 4.58 5.16
N ASN A 64 17.87 5.64 4.36
CA ASN A 64 18.81 6.74 4.33
C ASN A 64 18.26 7.90 5.20
N PRO A 65 18.92 8.26 6.33
CA PRO A 65 18.45 9.34 7.20
C PRO A 65 18.36 10.72 6.54
N MET A 66 19.08 10.93 5.43
CA MET A 66 19.02 12.19 4.66
C MET A 66 17.85 12.22 3.65
N SER A 67 17.21 11.08 3.40
CA SER A 67 16.06 10.96 2.52
C SER A 67 14.78 11.09 3.34
N PRO A 68 13.94 12.12 3.17
CA PRO A 68 12.69 12.23 3.94
C PRO A 68 11.73 11.08 3.60
N PRO A 69 11.01 10.51 4.58
CA PRO A 69 9.91 9.59 4.30
C PRO A 69 8.88 10.22 3.34
N PHE A 70 8.19 9.42 2.54
CA PHE A 70 7.15 9.92 1.64
C PHE A 70 6.02 10.62 2.41
N ALA A 71 5.68 10.15 3.61
CA ALA A 71 4.72 10.83 4.48
C ALA A 71 5.18 12.26 4.87
N ASP A 72 6.48 12.47 5.09
CA ASP A 72 7.05 13.79 5.33
C ASP A 72 6.92 14.68 4.10
N ILE A 73 7.14 14.13 2.90
CA ILE A 73 7.00 14.86 1.63
C ILE A 73 5.53 15.26 1.43
N ALA A 74 4.60 14.30 1.52
CA ALA A 74 3.18 14.46 1.27
C ALA A 74 2.54 15.57 2.11
N ASN A 75 3.07 15.78 3.32
CA ASN A 75 2.56 16.74 4.30
C ASN A 75 3.35 18.05 4.37
N ARG A 76 4.22 18.33 3.38
CA ARG A 76 4.85 19.65 3.24
C ARG A 76 3.82 20.73 2.91
N GLU A 77 3.95 21.87 3.59
CA GLU A 77 3.16 23.06 3.30
C GLU A 77 3.35 23.50 1.85
N GLY A 78 2.24 23.79 1.16
CA GLY A 78 2.26 24.25 -0.23
C GLY A 78 2.54 23.16 -1.29
N LEU A 79 2.74 21.89 -0.90
CA LEU A 79 2.90 20.81 -1.88
C LEU A 79 1.60 20.57 -2.65
N THR A 80 1.68 20.59 -3.98
CA THR A 80 0.61 20.22 -4.91
C THR A 80 1.05 19.06 -5.82
N LYS A 81 0.10 18.38 -6.49
CA LYS A 81 0.43 17.36 -7.50
C LYS A 81 1.31 17.93 -8.62
N ALA A 82 0.99 19.13 -9.11
CA ALA A 82 1.76 19.78 -10.17
C ALA A 82 3.21 20.09 -9.75
N THR A 83 3.42 20.60 -8.54
CA THR A 83 4.78 20.85 -8.02
C THR A 83 5.56 19.55 -7.80
N LEU A 84 4.88 18.47 -7.41
CA LEU A 84 5.51 17.17 -7.21
C LEU A 84 5.91 16.53 -8.54
N ILE A 85 5.03 16.56 -9.54
CA ILE A 85 5.31 16.11 -10.91
C ILE A 85 6.52 16.87 -11.48
N SER A 86 6.51 18.21 -11.42
CA SER A 86 7.64 19.00 -11.94
C SER A 86 8.96 18.63 -11.26
N TRP A 87 8.96 18.37 -9.95
CA TRP A 87 10.16 17.93 -9.25
C TRP A 87 10.61 16.52 -9.68
N LEU A 88 9.67 15.58 -9.82
CA LEU A 88 9.90 14.20 -10.29
C LEU A 88 10.26 14.10 -11.79
N THR A 89 10.10 15.16 -12.56
CA THR A 89 10.54 15.21 -13.96
C THR A 89 11.92 15.86 -14.09
N ASP A 90 12.13 16.99 -13.41
CA ASP A 90 13.25 17.89 -13.72
C ASP A 90 14.35 17.92 -12.64
N ALA A 91 14.05 17.52 -11.41
CA ALA A 91 14.91 17.77 -10.25
C ALA A 91 15.25 16.54 -9.42
N HIS A 92 14.52 15.42 -9.58
CA HIS A 92 14.76 14.20 -8.81
C HIS A 92 16.07 13.49 -9.21
N ASN A 93 16.70 13.85 -10.32
CA ASN A 93 18.02 13.35 -10.73
C ASN A 93 19.19 14.03 -9.99
N TYR A 94 18.91 14.83 -8.96
CA TYR A 94 19.93 15.41 -8.08
C TYR A 94 19.58 15.20 -6.61
N PRO A 95 20.53 14.73 -5.76
CA PRO A 95 21.93 14.40 -6.05
C PRO A 95 22.13 13.19 -6.99
N GLU A 96 23.34 12.99 -7.54
CA GLU A 96 23.70 11.91 -8.50
C GLU A 96 23.28 10.50 -8.04
N MET A 97 23.22 10.26 -6.74
CA MET A 97 22.70 9.01 -6.15
C MET A 97 21.21 8.75 -6.44
N MET A 98 20.47 9.71 -7.02
CA MET A 98 19.09 9.62 -7.46
C MET A 98 18.95 9.64 -8.99
N ASP A 99 20.05 9.51 -9.73
CA ASP A 99 20.11 9.63 -11.19
C ASP A 99 19.48 8.39 -11.88
N PHE A 100 18.15 8.41 -12.03
CA PHE A 100 17.41 7.42 -12.82
C PHE A 100 16.18 8.03 -13.49
N ASP A 101 15.89 7.58 -14.70
CA ASP A 101 14.78 8.09 -15.49
C ASP A 101 13.45 7.49 -15.04
N LEU A 102 12.46 8.37 -14.86
CA LEU A 102 11.05 8.02 -14.71
C LEU A 102 10.31 8.39 -16.00
N ASP A 103 9.52 7.46 -16.53
CA ASP A 103 8.59 7.81 -17.61
C ASP A 103 7.39 8.64 -17.07
N PRO A 104 6.63 9.33 -17.93
CA PRO A 104 5.53 10.19 -17.49
C PRO A 104 4.45 9.47 -16.66
N ASP A 105 4.18 8.19 -16.94
CA ASP A 105 3.16 7.42 -16.22
C ASP A 105 3.69 7.06 -14.82
N GLN A 106 4.96 6.68 -14.73
CA GLN A 106 5.64 6.44 -13.45
C GLN A 106 5.71 7.70 -12.58
N VAL A 107 5.95 8.87 -13.18
CA VAL A 107 5.91 10.15 -12.46
C VAL A 107 4.53 10.40 -11.87
N ASP A 108 3.45 10.18 -12.64
CA ASP A 108 2.08 10.35 -12.14
C ASP A 108 1.73 9.34 -11.04
N ASP A 109 2.15 8.08 -11.20
CA ASP A 109 1.93 7.01 -10.24
C ASP A 109 2.62 7.29 -8.91
N ILE A 110 3.90 7.69 -8.92
CA ILE A 110 4.63 8.08 -7.70
C ILE A 110 4.00 9.31 -7.06
N ALA A 111 3.68 10.34 -7.85
CA ALA A 111 3.07 11.55 -7.33
C ALA A 111 1.72 11.25 -6.67
N SER A 112 0.91 10.39 -7.29
CA SER A 112 -0.38 9.97 -6.78
C SER A 112 -0.23 9.16 -5.50
N HIS A 113 0.69 8.19 -5.46
CA HIS A 113 1.00 7.41 -4.25
C HIS A 113 1.40 8.31 -3.08
N ILE A 114 2.38 9.20 -3.26
CA ILE A 114 2.83 10.14 -2.20
C ILE A 114 1.64 10.94 -1.66
N LEU A 115 0.75 11.43 -2.54
CA LEU A 115 -0.38 12.24 -2.12
C LEU A 115 -1.44 11.46 -1.32
N THR A 116 -1.50 10.13 -1.44
CA THR A 116 -2.37 9.30 -0.58
C THR A 116 -1.94 9.34 0.89
N LEU A 117 -0.68 9.69 1.17
CA LEU A 117 -0.11 9.74 2.53
C LEU A 117 -0.34 11.09 3.23
N ARG A 118 -1.06 12.01 2.61
CA ARG A 118 -1.40 13.30 3.21
C ARG A 118 -2.44 13.09 4.32
N SER A 119 -2.23 13.73 5.47
CA SER A 119 -3.18 13.74 6.58
C SER A 119 -3.21 15.08 7.31
N ASP A 120 -4.40 15.54 7.67
CA ASP A 120 -4.60 16.79 8.43
C ASP A 120 -4.06 16.70 9.87
N ASP A 121 -3.92 15.48 10.40
CA ASP A 121 -3.38 15.21 11.74
C ASP A 121 -1.89 14.82 11.71
N TYR A 122 -1.22 14.89 10.55
CA TYR A 122 0.13 14.40 10.37
C TYR A 122 1.10 15.00 11.41
N ARG A 123 1.84 14.10 12.08
CA ARG A 123 2.92 14.45 12.99
C ARG A 123 4.20 13.84 12.46
N LYS A 124 5.13 14.72 12.10
CA LYS A 124 6.48 14.31 11.70
C LYS A 124 7.11 13.49 12.82
N LEU A 125 7.54 12.28 12.46
CA LEU A 125 8.27 11.40 13.37
C LEU A 125 9.65 11.99 13.66
N PRO A 126 10.17 11.85 14.89
CA PRO A 126 11.56 12.20 15.17
C PRO A 126 12.47 11.30 14.34
N GLY A 127 13.32 11.92 13.51
CA GLY A 127 14.30 11.26 12.65
C GLY A 127 15.68 11.14 13.27
#